data_AF-A0A3M7M8V3-F1
#
_entry.id   AF-A0A3M7M8V3-F1
#
_cell.length_a   1.000
_cell.length_b   1.000
_cell.length_c   1.000
_cell.angle_alpha   90.00
_cell.angle_beta   90.00
_cell.angle_gamma   90.00
#
_symmetry.space_group_name_H-M   'P 1'
#
loop_
_entity.id
_entity.type
_entity.pdbx_description
1 polymer ?
#
loop_
_entity_poly.entity_id
_entity_poly.type
_entity_poly.pdbx_seq_one_letter_code
_entity_poly.pdbx_strand_id
1 'polypeptide(L)'
;MTRRIHTTPSYAATVGIIQVVNEPQTGRDKGGMPQAEKDTLTQIYYPSALRAVRTAENDLGIPTSSRIHVQYMDTLWGAGDPSSSLPSDSAILFDDHNYVGGAVTATHPNAKQADYMWYTCYIDDRLADGDVPKLVGEWSLTVNAEYSSEFDWKNSANTAFYKQWFVAQQRLYERTDGWIFWSWRTQLNDPRWDYSYLVYKGWVPTDAAGLDASAQQDVCKAYFGTQRRTKRW
;
A
#
# COMPACT_ATOMS: atom_id res chain seq x y z
N MET A 1 -13.62 6.20 -19.97
CA MET A 1 -12.53 7.03 -19.40
C MET A 1 -11.31 7.10 -20.33
N THR A 2 -10.73 5.96 -20.76
CA THR A 2 -9.52 5.88 -21.61
C THR A 2 -9.49 6.82 -22.82
N ARG A 3 -10.57 6.86 -23.62
CA ARG A 3 -10.66 7.80 -24.76
C ARG A 3 -10.47 9.26 -24.32
N ARG A 4 -11.14 9.67 -23.24
CA ARG A 4 -11.03 11.03 -22.70
C ARG A 4 -9.61 11.35 -22.25
N ILE A 5 -8.90 10.38 -21.65
CA ILE A 5 -7.50 10.56 -21.26
C ILE A 5 -6.64 10.86 -22.47
N HIS A 6 -6.74 10.04 -23.51
CA HIS A 6 -5.91 10.20 -24.72
C HIS A 6 -6.31 11.39 -25.62
N THR A 7 -7.58 11.81 -25.61
CA THR A 7 -8.06 12.89 -26.49
C THR A 7 -8.19 14.25 -25.81
N THR A 8 -7.95 14.35 -24.49
CA THR A 8 -8.02 15.63 -23.75
C THR A 8 -6.64 15.98 -23.21
N PRO A 9 -5.98 17.06 -23.69
CA PRO A 9 -4.59 17.36 -23.34
C PRO A 9 -4.29 17.41 -21.84
N SER A 10 -5.20 17.96 -21.04
CA SER A 10 -5.03 18.03 -19.58
C SER A 10 -5.02 16.65 -18.91
N TYR A 11 -5.79 15.68 -19.43
CA TYR A 11 -5.80 14.32 -18.89
C TYR A 11 -4.60 13.52 -19.39
N ALA A 12 -4.25 13.64 -20.68
CA ALA A 12 -3.08 13.00 -21.26
C ALA A 12 -1.78 13.40 -20.53
N ALA A 13 -1.70 14.66 -20.08
CA ALA A 13 -0.55 15.17 -19.34
C ALA A 13 -0.49 14.76 -17.86
N THR A 14 -1.55 14.20 -17.28
CA THR A 14 -1.65 13.99 -15.81
C THR A 14 -2.03 12.59 -15.38
N VAL A 15 -2.77 11.83 -16.20
CA VAL A 15 -3.25 10.49 -15.83
C VAL A 15 -2.30 9.43 -16.39
N GLY A 16 -1.55 8.77 -15.50
CA GLY A 16 -0.66 7.66 -15.85
C GLY A 16 -1.23 6.27 -15.58
N ILE A 17 -2.19 6.15 -14.66
CA ILE A 17 -2.72 4.89 -14.12
C ILE A 17 -4.25 4.99 -13.98
N ILE A 18 -4.97 3.90 -14.27
CA ILE A 18 -6.37 3.69 -13.87
C ILE A 18 -6.46 2.39 -13.07
N GLN A 19 -6.88 2.48 -11.80
CA GLN A 19 -7.29 1.31 -11.03
C GLN A 19 -8.72 0.92 -11.38
N VAL A 20 -8.92 -0.35 -11.75
CA VAL A 20 -10.20 -0.79 -12.31
C VAL A 20 -11.29 -0.97 -11.25
N VAL A 21 -10.91 -1.35 -10.04
CA VAL A 21 -11.79 -1.46 -8.87
C VAL A 21 -10.94 -1.35 -7.60
N ASN A 22 -11.43 -0.62 -6.61
CA ASN A 22 -10.80 -0.55 -5.30
C ASN A 22 -11.36 -1.65 -4.39
N GLU A 23 -10.48 -2.27 -3.59
CA GLU A 23 -10.84 -3.17 -2.48
C GLU A 23 -12.04 -4.10 -2.75
N PRO A 24 -12.01 -4.95 -3.80
CA PRO A 24 -13.04 -5.95 -4.00
C PRO A 24 -13.14 -6.83 -2.75
N GLN A 25 -14.35 -7.27 -2.42
CA GLN A 25 -14.60 -8.09 -1.23
C GLN A 25 -13.63 -9.28 -1.11
N THR A 26 -13.31 -9.69 0.10
CA THR A 26 -12.33 -10.73 0.40
C THR A 26 -12.92 -11.75 1.37
N GLY A 27 -12.14 -12.80 1.67
CA GLY A 27 -12.48 -13.74 2.74
C GLY A 27 -12.50 -13.12 4.15
N ARG A 28 -11.94 -11.91 4.32
CA ARG A 28 -11.86 -11.20 5.60
C ARG A 28 -13.16 -10.46 5.94
N ASP A 29 -13.97 -10.16 4.94
CA ASP A 29 -15.21 -9.41 5.09
C ASP A 29 -16.33 -10.25 5.70
N LYS A 30 -17.30 -9.58 6.32
CA LYS A 30 -18.49 -10.25 6.87
C LYS A 30 -19.29 -10.90 5.73
N GLY A 31 -19.33 -12.23 5.73
CA GLY A 31 -19.94 -13.03 4.64
C GLY A 31 -18.91 -13.67 3.71
N GLY A 32 -17.62 -13.29 3.82
CA GLY A 32 -16.51 -13.80 3.00
C GLY A 32 -16.66 -13.42 1.53
N MET A 33 -15.86 -14.04 0.67
CA MET A 33 -16.01 -13.92 -0.79
C MET A 33 -16.13 -15.34 -1.38
N PRO A 34 -17.31 -15.76 -1.86
CA PRO A 34 -17.52 -17.04 -2.52
C PRO A 34 -16.56 -17.27 -3.69
N GLN A 35 -16.17 -18.52 -3.94
CA GLN A 35 -15.22 -18.83 -5.02
C GLN A 35 -15.73 -18.37 -6.40
N ALA A 36 -17.03 -18.50 -6.68
CA ALA A 36 -17.63 -18.03 -7.92
C ALA A 36 -17.48 -16.49 -8.12
N GLU A 37 -17.45 -15.72 -7.04
CA GLU A 37 -17.22 -14.26 -7.11
C GLU A 37 -15.74 -13.96 -7.34
N LYS A 38 -14.83 -14.70 -6.70
CA LYS A 38 -13.39 -14.64 -7.00
C LYS A 38 -13.12 -14.95 -8.46
N ASP A 39 -13.69 -16.04 -8.97
CA ASP A 39 -13.55 -16.46 -10.36
C ASP A 39 -14.14 -15.41 -11.31
N THR A 40 -15.28 -14.82 -10.96
CA THR A 40 -15.87 -13.72 -11.75
C THR A 40 -14.94 -12.50 -11.78
N LEU A 41 -14.34 -12.13 -10.65
CA LEU A 41 -13.40 -11.02 -10.58
C LEU A 41 -12.17 -11.27 -11.45
N THR A 42 -11.48 -12.39 -11.25
CA THR A 42 -10.17 -12.67 -11.85
C THR A 42 -10.26 -13.18 -13.28
N GLN A 43 -11.28 -13.96 -13.64
CA GLN A 43 -11.41 -14.58 -14.96
C GLN A 43 -12.28 -13.77 -15.92
N ILE A 44 -13.19 -12.93 -15.41
CA ILE A 44 -14.14 -12.19 -16.25
C ILE A 44 -13.91 -10.69 -16.14
N TYR A 45 -13.98 -10.12 -14.93
CA TYR A 45 -13.98 -8.67 -14.74
C TYR A 45 -12.61 -8.05 -15.08
N TYR A 46 -11.52 -8.51 -14.47
CA TYR A 46 -10.18 -7.97 -14.73
C TYR A 46 -9.75 -8.07 -16.20
N PRO A 47 -9.87 -9.22 -16.88
CA PRO A 47 -9.51 -9.31 -18.30
C PRO A 47 -10.43 -8.47 -19.19
N SER A 48 -11.70 -8.33 -18.83
CA SER A 48 -12.64 -7.47 -19.56
C SER A 48 -12.34 -5.98 -19.38
N ALA A 49 -11.93 -5.57 -18.18
CA ALA A 49 -11.50 -4.20 -17.92
C ALA A 49 -10.23 -3.86 -18.71
N LEU A 50 -9.23 -4.75 -18.72
CA LEU A 50 -8.04 -4.56 -19.57
C LEU A 50 -8.41 -4.42 -21.04
N ARG A 51 -9.22 -5.37 -21.54
CA ARG A 51 -9.66 -5.39 -22.93
C ARG A 51 -10.37 -4.10 -23.31
N ALA A 52 -11.24 -3.57 -22.45
CA ALA A 52 -11.92 -2.30 -22.69
C ALA A 52 -10.95 -1.12 -22.83
N VAL A 53 -9.92 -1.05 -21.97
CA VAL A 53 -8.86 -0.03 -22.08
C VAL A 53 -8.07 -0.21 -23.37
N ARG A 54 -7.57 -1.42 -23.64
CA ARG A 54 -6.73 -1.70 -24.82
C ARG A 54 -7.49 -1.55 -26.13
N THR A 55 -8.76 -1.91 -26.21
CA THR A 55 -9.61 -1.65 -27.39
C THR A 55 -9.71 -0.15 -27.65
N ALA A 56 -9.96 0.67 -26.62
CA ALA A 56 -10.03 2.11 -26.78
C ALA A 56 -8.69 2.72 -27.25
N GLU A 57 -7.56 2.22 -26.76
CA GLU A 57 -6.22 2.64 -27.19
C GLU A 57 -5.91 2.22 -28.62
N ASN A 58 -6.24 0.98 -28.99
CA ASN A 58 -6.07 0.48 -30.35
C ASN A 58 -6.92 1.27 -31.36
N ASP A 59 -8.18 1.55 -31.02
CA ASP A 59 -9.08 2.35 -31.87
C ASP A 59 -8.59 3.79 -32.09
N LEU A 60 -7.78 4.31 -31.16
CA LEU A 60 -7.15 5.62 -31.24
C LEU A 60 -5.74 5.57 -31.85
N GLY A 61 -5.23 4.39 -32.19
CA GLY A 61 -3.88 4.21 -32.72
C GLY A 61 -2.77 4.54 -31.70
N ILE A 62 -3.04 4.41 -30.40
CA ILE A 62 -2.05 4.66 -29.36
C ILE A 62 -0.98 3.55 -29.39
N PRO A 63 0.31 3.88 -29.55
CA PRO A 63 1.37 2.89 -29.56
C PRO A 63 1.53 2.27 -28.16
N THR A 64 2.01 1.02 -28.10
CA THR A 64 2.18 0.29 -26.83
C THR A 64 2.99 1.07 -25.79
N SER A 65 4.03 1.79 -26.22
CA SER A 65 4.89 2.61 -25.35
C SER A 65 4.22 3.87 -24.78
N SER A 66 3.00 4.19 -25.22
CA SER A 66 2.22 5.35 -24.77
C SER A 66 0.88 4.95 -24.16
N ARG A 67 0.69 3.65 -23.90
CA ARG A 67 -0.50 3.16 -23.21
C ARG A 67 -0.49 3.57 -21.74
N ILE A 68 -1.67 3.82 -21.20
CA ILE A 68 -1.83 4.04 -19.75
C ILE A 68 -1.67 2.72 -19.00
N HIS A 69 -1.20 2.81 -17.75
CA HIS A 69 -1.18 1.67 -16.87
C HIS A 69 -2.60 1.32 -16.40
N VAL A 70 -2.90 0.04 -16.34
CA VAL A 70 -4.14 -0.49 -15.77
C VAL A 70 -3.77 -1.22 -14.48
N GLN A 71 -4.36 -0.77 -13.38
CA GLN A 71 -4.03 -1.23 -12.04
C GLN A 71 -5.10 -2.14 -11.46
N TYR A 72 -4.66 -3.19 -10.78
CA TYR A 72 -5.48 -4.18 -10.09
C TYR A 72 -5.03 -4.30 -8.64
N MET A 73 -5.92 -4.70 -7.72
CA MET A 73 -5.46 -5.15 -6.41
C MET A 73 -4.53 -6.35 -6.56
N ASP A 74 -3.47 -6.39 -5.77
CA ASP A 74 -2.52 -7.48 -5.72
C ASP A 74 -3.10 -8.76 -5.09
N THR A 75 -2.33 -9.84 -5.12
CA THR A 75 -2.71 -11.11 -4.51
C THR A 75 -2.82 -11.01 -2.99
N LEU A 76 -1.99 -10.18 -2.34
CA LEU A 76 -2.00 -10.00 -0.88
C LEU A 76 -3.30 -9.38 -0.35
N TRP A 77 -4.02 -8.61 -1.17
CA TRP A 77 -5.38 -8.18 -0.86
C TRP A 77 -6.34 -9.36 -0.61
N GLY A 78 -6.11 -10.52 -1.24
CA GLY A 78 -6.84 -11.75 -0.92
C GLY A 78 -8.19 -11.94 -1.64
N ALA A 79 -8.42 -11.19 -2.72
CA ALA A 79 -9.58 -11.36 -3.61
C ALA A 79 -9.34 -12.38 -4.76
N GLY A 80 -8.18 -13.05 -4.77
CA GLY A 80 -7.76 -13.99 -5.81
C GLY A 80 -6.44 -13.58 -6.45
N ASP A 81 -5.95 -14.39 -7.40
CA ASP A 81 -4.77 -14.06 -8.20
C ASP A 81 -5.20 -13.14 -9.37
N PRO A 82 -4.82 -11.85 -9.36
CA PRO A 82 -5.20 -10.90 -10.40
C PRO A 82 -4.56 -11.24 -11.75
N SER A 83 -3.41 -11.89 -11.77
CA SER A 83 -2.63 -12.24 -12.95
C SER A 83 -3.12 -13.51 -13.65
N SER A 84 -3.81 -14.38 -12.93
CA SER A 84 -4.24 -15.73 -13.39
C SER A 84 -4.90 -15.79 -14.77
N SER A 85 -5.60 -14.74 -15.19
CA SER A 85 -6.28 -14.67 -16.49
C SER A 85 -5.96 -13.40 -17.30
N LEU A 86 -4.98 -12.60 -16.84
CA LEU A 86 -4.53 -11.44 -17.59
C LEU A 86 -3.51 -11.85 -18.67
N PRO A 87 -3.58 -11.29 -19.88
CA PRO A 87 -2.52 -11.47 -20.87
C PRO A 87 -1.24 -10.77 -20.42
N SER A 88 -0.10 -11.16 -20.99
CA SER A 88 1.14 -10.39 -20.83
C SER A 88 0.97 -8.99 -21.44
N ASP A 89 1.08 -7.97 -20.59
CA ASP A 89 0.95 -6.56 -20.96
C ASP A 89 1.87 -5.73 -20.06
N SER A 90 2.79 -4.98 -20.66
CA SER A 90 3.82 -4.22 -19.95
C SER A 90 3.27 -2.99 -19.21
N ALA A 91 2.00 -2.63 -19.43
CA ALA A 91 1.33 -1.54 -18.75
C ALA A 91 0.25 -2.06 -17.80
N ILE A 92 0.50 -3.22 -17.17
CA ILE A 92 -0.18 -3.71 -15.97
C ILE A 92 0.64 -3.29 -14.74
N LEU A 93 -0.06 -2.97 -13.66
CA LEU A 93 0.46 -2.56 -12.36
C LEU A 93 -0.42 -3.16 -11.26
N PHE A 94 0.15 -3.40 -10.08
CA PHE A 94 -0.60 -3.86 -8.92
C PHE A 94 -0.67 -2.82 -7.80
N ASP A 95 -1.75 -2.88 -7.03
CA ASP A 95 -2.00 -2.07 -5.85
C ASP A 95 -2.06 -2.95 -4.59
N ASP A 96 -1.26 -2.60 -3.59
CA ASP A 96 -1.25 -3.24 -2.27
C ASP A 96 -1.80 -2.26 -1.22
N HIS A 97 -2.69 -2.76 -0.36
CA HIS A 97 -3.20 -2.02 0.78
C HIS A 97 -2.72 -2.69 2.06
N ASN A 98 -1.87 -2.01 2.82
CA ASN A 98 -1.23 -2.58 3.99
C ASN A 98 -1.62 -1.87 5.29
N TYR A 99 -2.57 -2.45 6.01
CA TYR A 99 -2.97 -2.07 7.37
C TYR A 99 -2.50 -3.12 8.38
N VAL A 100 -1.40 -2.83 9.07
CA VAL A 100 -0.61 -3.81 9.85
C VAL A 100 -1.31 -4.31 11.13
N GLY A 101 -2.33 -3.58 11.61
CA GLY A 101 -3.09 -3.86 12.85
C GLY A 101 -3.49 -5.32 13.07
N GLY A 102 -4.20 -5.89 12.10
CA GLY A 102 -4.71 -7.26 12.16
C GLY A 102 -3.60 -8.31 12.15
N ALA A 103 -2.59 -8.14 11.29
CA ALA A 103 -1.50 -9.10 11.14
C ALA A 103 -0.65 -9.23 12.42
N VAL A 104 -0.35 -8.10 13.07
CA VAL A 104 0.38 -8.10 14.34
C VAL A 104 -0.43 -8.76 15.45
N THR A 105 -1.68 -8.38 15.62
CA THR A 105 -2.51 -8.90 16.73
C THR A 105 -2.95 -10.35 16.56
N ALA A 106 -2.93 -10.88 15.34
CA ALA A 106 -3.14 -12.32 15.10
C ALA A 106 -2.08 -13.20 15.79
N THR A 107 -0.85 -12.68 15.97
CA THR A 107 0.23 -13.38 16.65
C THR A 107 0.50 -12.84 18.05
N HIS A 108 0.23 -11.56 18.28
CA HIS A 108 0.43 -10.87 19.56
C HIS A 108 -0.87 -10.16 20.00
N PRO A 109 -1.84 -10.85 20.63
CA PRO A 109 -3.13 -10.25 20.98
C PRO A 109 -3.04 -9.01 21.89
N ASN A 110 -1.98 -8.91 22.70
CA ASN A 110 -1.68 -7.75 23.55
C ASN A 110 -0.46 -6.96 23.04
N ALA A 111 -0.39 -6.78 21.71
CA ALA A 111 0.73 -6.16 21.03
C ALA A 111 1.16 -4.83 21.63
N LYS A 112 2.47 -4.61 21.63
CA LYS A 112 3.18 -3.39 22.02
C LYS A 112 3.80 -2.73 20.81
N GLN A 113 4.27 -1.49 20.97
CA GLN A 113 4.97 -0.74 19.92
C GLN A 113 6.11 -1.56 19.27
N ALA A 114 6.85 -2.32 20.08
CA ALA A 114 7.92 -3.19 19.60
C ALA A 114 7.43 -4.32 18.68
N ASP A 115 6.23 -4.86 18.87
CA ASP A 115 5.68 -5.94 18.03
C ASP A 115 5.33 -5.41 16.63
N TYR A 116 4.75 -4.22 16.56
CA TYR A 116 4.48 -3.52 15.30
C TYR A 116 5.78 -3.20 14.54
N MET A 117 6.75 -2.61 15.25
CA MET A 117 8.05 -2.31 14.66
C MET A 117 8.76 -3.59 14.18
N TRP A 118 8.71 -4.67 14.95
CA TRP A 118 9.34 -5.93 14.60
C TRP A 118 8.70 -6.55 13.36
N TYR A 119 7.37 -6.58 13.31
CA TYR A 119 6.63 -7.10 12.18
C TYR A 119 6.99 -6.34 10.90
N THR A 120 6.89 -5.01 10.90
CA THR A 120 7.23 -4.17 9.74
C THR A 120 8.69 -4.34 9.30
N CYS A 121 9.63 -4.45 10.24
CA CYS A 121 11.06 -4.53 9.91
C CYS A 121 11.53 -5.90 9.42
N TYR A 122 10.90 -6.98 9.89
CA TYR A 122 11.51 -8.32 9.76
C TYR A 122 10.56 -9.44 9.32
N ILE A 123 9.25 -9.22 9.37
CA ILE A 123 8.25 -10.24 9.03
C ILE A 123 7.51 -9.85 7.76
N ASP A 124 7.16 -8.58 7.62
CA ASP A 124 6.35 -8.10 6.52
C ASP A 124 7.14 -8.05 5.20
N ASP A 125 6.52 -8.53 4.12
CA ASP A 125 7.12 -8.57 2.79
C ASP A 125 6.09 -8.36 1.68
N ARG A 126 6.10 -7.16 1.08
CA ARG A 126 5.12 -6.72 0.08
C ARG A 126 5.39 -7.21 -1.34
N LEU A 127 6.46 -7.97 -1.51
CA LEU A 127 6.83 -8.62 -2.77
C LEU A 127 6.66 -10.15 -2.72
N ALA A 128 6.16 -10.70 -1.61
CA ALA A 128 6.09 -12.14 -1.39
C ALA A 128 5.12 -12.88 -2.33
N ASP A 129 4.18 -12.17 -2.94
CA ASP A 129 3.23 -12.73 -3.93
C ASP A 129 3.77 -12.74 -5.37
N GLY A 130 4.86 -12.01 -5.65
CA GLY A 130 5.46 -11.92 -6.99
C GLY A 130 4.72 -10.98 -7.95
N ASP A 131 3.69 -10.26 -7.50
CA ASP A 131 2.96 -9.29 -8.32
C ASP A 131 3.82 -8.03 -8.50
N VAL A 132 4.40 -7.84 -9.68
CA VAL A 132 5.25 -6.68 -10.03
C VAL A 132 4.98 -6.22 -11.47
N PRO A 133 5.05 -4.90 -11.78
CA PRO A 133 5.31 -3.77 -10.89
C PRO A 133 4.15 -3.50 -9.92
N LYS A 134 4.45 -2.97 -8.73
CA LYS A 134 3.49 -2.80 -7.62
C LYS A 134 3.76 -1.52 -6.85
N LEU A 135 2.70 -0.84 -6.40
CA LEU A 135 2.76 0.25 -5.42
C LEU A 135 1.89 -0.06 -4.21
N VAL A 136 2.22 0.51 -3.04
CA VAL A 136 1.36 0.42 -1.85
C VAL A 136 0.41 1.62 -1.81
N GLY A 137 -0.80 1.48 -2.36
CA GLY A 137 -1.72 2.58 -2.61
C GLY A 137 -2.48 3.05 -1.37
N GLU A 138 -2.56 2.20 -0.35
CA GLU A 138 -3.10 2.59 0.94
C GLU A 138 -2.32 2.00 2.11
N TRP A 139 -1.97 2.87 3.05
CA TRP A 139 -1.43 2.52 4.36
C TRP A 139 -1.60 3.69 5.31
N SER A 140 -1.45 3.45 6.61
CA SER A 140 -1.62 4.46 7.65
C SER A 140 -0.76 4.12 8.88
N LEU A 141 -0.83 4.92 9.95
CA LEU A 141 -0.17 4.59 11.23
C LEU A 141 -1.16 3.99 12.25
N THR A 142 -2.20 3.33 11.77
CA THR A 142 -3.21 2.71 12.63
C THR A 142 -2.76 1.40 13.24
N VAL A 143 -3.30 1.11 14.41
CA VAL A 143 -3.05 -0.10 15.18
C VAL A 143 -4.38 -0.61 15.73
N ASN A 144 -4.50 -1.86 16.17
CA ASN A 144 -5.80 -2.36 16.65
C ASN A 144 -6.22 -1.75 18.00
N ALA A 145 -5.26 -1.40 18.87
CA ALA A 145 -5.52 -0.86 20.21
C ALA A 145 -5.31 0.67 20.29
N GLU A 146 -5.83 1.40 19.32
CA GLU A 146 -5.61 2.83 19.06
C GLU A 146 -5.76 3.78 20.26
N TYR A 147 -6.66 3.48 21.19
CA TYR A 147 -6.99 4.34 22.32
C TYR A 147 -6.38 3.86 23.63
N SER A 148 -5.54 2.82 23.58
CA SER A 148 -4.80 2.37 24.75
C SER A 148 -3.65 3.34 25.07
N SER A 149 -3.19 3.38 26.32
CA SER A 149 -2.04 4.22 26.71
C SER A 149 -0.77 3.93 25.90
N GLU A 150 -0.62 2.70 25.41
CA GLU A 150 0.47 2.22 24.53
C GLU A 150 0.47 2.91 23.16
N PHE A 151 -0.70 3.29 22.64
CA PHE A 151 -0.84 3.74 21.25
C PHE A 151 -1.65 5.03 21.08
N ASP A 152 -2.17 5.62 22.16
CA ASP A 152 -2.85 6.90 22.05
C ASP A 152 -1.84 7.95 21.56
N TRP A 153 -2.06 8.47 20.36
CA TRP A 153 -1.20 9.45 19.71
C TRP A 153 -1.20 10.79 20.47
N LYS A 154 -2.22 11.04 21.29
CA LYS A 154 -2.29 12.23 22.14
C LYS A 154 -1.32 12.15 23.31
N ASN A 155 -0.87 10.95 23.68
CA ASN A 155 0.21 10.77 24.63
C ASN A 155 1.56 11.08 23.96
N SER A 156 2.21 12.16 24.38
CA SER A 156 3.51 12.58 23.81
C SER A 156 4.60 11.53 23.96
N ALA A 157 4.49 10.61 24.93
CA ALA A 157 5.43 9.49 25.06
C ALA A 157 5.43 8.56 23.82
N ASN A 158 4.33 8.51 23.08
CA ASN A 158 4.16 7.63 21.91
C ASN A 158 4.63 8.28 20.60
N THR A 159 4.94 9.58 20.62
CA THR A 159 5.35 10.32 19.40
C THR A 159 6.62 9.72 18.78
N ALA A 160 7.61 9.34 19.59
CA ALA A 160 8.87 8.79 19.08
C ALA A 160 8.66 7.48 18.32
N PHE A 161 7.73 6.63 18.77
CA PHE A 161 7.34 5.42 18.08
C PHE A 161 6.72 5.72 16.73
N TYR A 162 5.70 6.59 16.66
CA TYR A 162 5.02 6.89 15.40
C TYR A 162 5.95 7.49 14.34
N LYS A 163 6.87 8.37 14.74
CA LYS A 163 7.90 8.91 13.83
C LYS A 163 8.80 7.81 13.27
N GLN A 164 9.27 6.91 14.14
CA GLN A 164 10.15 5.82 13.72
C GLN A 164 9.39 4.78 12.89
N TRP A 165 8.14 4.49 13.24
CA TRP A 165 7.34 3.48 12.56
C TRP A 165 6.85 3.94 11.19
N PHE A 166 6.59 5.24 11.01
CA PHE A 166 6.42 5.83 9.68
C PHE A 166 7.64 5.51 8.79
N VAL A 167 8.86 5.76 9.28
CA VAL A 167 10.09 5.48 8.51
C VAL A 167 10.25 3.99 8.22
N ALA A 168 9.90 3.12 9.18
CA ALA A 168 9.97 1.67 8.97
C ALA A 168 9.01 1.21 7.85
N GLN A 169 7.77 1.71 7.85
CA GLN A 169 6.78 1.43 6.81
C GLN A 169 7.19 2.05 5.46
N GLN A 170 7.66 3.30 5.45
CA GLN A 170 8.20 3.96 4.26
C GLN A 170 9.28 3.09 3.60
N ARG A 171 10.26 2.62 4.38
CA ARG A 171 11.34 1.74 3.89
C ARG A 171 10.84 0.42 3.33
N LEU A 172 9.84 -0.17 3.97
CA LEU A 172 9.21 -1.39 3.49
C LEU A 172 8.55 -1.16 2.13
N TYR A 173 7.84 -0.05 1.97
CA TYR A 173 7.06 0.24 0.75
C TYR A 173 7.93 0.79 -0.38
N GLU A 174 9.02 1.47 -0.11
CA GLU A 174 9.99 1.87 -1.15
C GLU A 174 10.84 0.70 -1.68
N ARG A 175 10.60 -0.53 -1.21
CA ARG A 175 11.05 -1.75 -1.90
C ARG A 175 10.16 -2.10 -3.10
N THR A 176 8.92 -1.60 -3.13
CA THR A 176 8.04 -1.61 -4.31
C THR A 176 8.27 -0.32 -5.11
N ASP A 177 7.38 0.05 -6.04
CA ASP A 177 7.47 1.29 -6.81
C ASP A 177 6.99 2.54 -6.05
N GLY A 178 6.75 2.41 -4.74
CA GLY A 178 6.44 3.52 -3.84
C GLY A 178 5.12 3.33 -3.10
N TRP A 179 4.59 4.43 -2.57
CA TRP A 179 3.47 4.40 -1.65
C TRP A 179 2.59 5.64 -1.72
N ILE A 180 1.34 5.49 -1.31
CA ILE A 180 0.35 6.57 -1.15
C ILE A 180 -0.26 6.44 0.24
N PHE A 181 -0.10 7.47 1.08
CA PHE A 181 -0.61 7.45 2.44
C PHE A 181 -2.13 7.69 2.46
N TRP A 182 -2.86 6.82 3.15
CA TRP A 182 -4.27 6.99 3.42
C TRP A 182 -4.46 7.74 4.75
N SER A 183 -4.81 9.02 4.77
CA SER A 183 -5.22 9.91 3.67
C SER A 183 -4.49 11.25 3.73
N TRP A 184 -4.64 12.10 2.71
CA TRP A 184 -4.09 13.45 2.77
C TRP A 184 -4.63 14.26 3.96
N ARG A 185 -5.95 14.20 4.21
CA ARG A 185 -6.59 15.01 5.25
C ARG A 185 -7.91 14.40 5.74
N THR A 186 -8.16 14.56 7.04
CA THR A 186 -9.41 14.22 7.71
C THR A 186 -9.99 15.44 8.45
N GLN A 187 -11.18 15.32 9.03
CA GLN A 187 -11.73 16.32 9.95
C GLN A 187 -11.30 16.08 11.41
N LEU A 188 -10.58 14.99 11.69
CA LEU A 188 -10.27 14.52 13.03
C LEU A 188 -8.93 15.06 13.54
N ASN A 189 -8.05 15.53 12.63
CA ASN A 189 -6.66 15.85 12.95
C ASN A 189 -5.98 14.70 13.72
N ASP A 190 -6.22 13.46 13.27
CA ASP A 190 -5.56 12.28 13.80
C ASP A 190 -4.35 11.95 12.92
N PRO A 191 -3.11 12.10 13.41
CA PRO A 191 -1.91 11.90 12.60
C PRO A 191 -1.79 10.47 12.08
N ARG A 192 -2.57 9.52 12.59
CA ARG A 192 -2.54 8.14 12.10
C ARG A 192 -3.27 7.98 10.77
N TRP A 193 -4.23 8.86 10.46
CA TRP A 193 -5.05 8.86 9.24
C TRP A 193 -4.89 10.12 8.37
N ASP A 194 -4.17 11.13 8.86
CA ASP A 194 -4.09 12.46 8.28
C ASP A 194 -2.63 12.86 8.02
N TYR A 195 -2.20 12.71 6.77
CA TYR A 195 -0.85 13.04 6.34
C TYR A 195 -0.54 14.52 6.49
N SER A 196 -1.50 15.40 6.17
CA SER A 196 -1.32 16.84 6.34
C SER A 196 -1.07 17.22 7.79
N TYR A 197 -1.69 16.50 8.73
CA TYR A 197 -1.48 16.70 10.15
C TYR A 197 -0.16 16.08 10.65
N LEU A 198 0.31 14.97 10.08
CA LEU A 198 1.67 14.46 10.31
C LEU A 198 2.73 15.51 9.93
N VAL A 199 2.57 16.14 8.76
CA VAL A 199 3.43 17.21 8.26
C VAL A 199 3.38 18.41 9.22
N TYR A 200 2.18 18.88 9.58
CA TYR A 200 1.99 19.98 10.54
C TYR A 200 2.65 19.71 11.90
N LYS A 201 2.57 18.46 12.40
CA LYS A 201 3.20 18.05 13.66
C LYS A 201 4.71 17.83 13.56
N GLY A 202 5.29 17.87 12.36
CA GLY A 202 6.71 17.55 12.14
C GLY A 202 7.03 16.09 12.45
N TRP A 203 6.06 15.19 12.26
CA TRP A 203 6.28 13.75 12.43
C TRP A 203 6.92 13.13 11.20
N VAL A 204 6.64 13.70 10.03
CA VAL A 204 7.22 13.33 8.73
C VAL A 204 7.92 14.55 8.10
N PRO A 205 8.85 14.34 7.16
CA PRO A 205 9.48 15.42 6.40
C PRO A 205 8.47 16.22 5.58
N THR A 206 8.79 17.49 5.32
CA THR A 206 7.91 18.44 4.62
C THR A 206 8.23 18.60 3.13
N ASP A 207 9.25 17.90 2.64
CA ASP A 207 9.71 17.93 1.26
C ASP A 207 10.20 16.55 0.80
N ALA A 208 10.39 16.41 -0.51
CA ALA A 208 10.82 15.16 -1.13
C ALA A 208 12.23 14.74 -0.67
N ALA A 209 13.18 15.67 -0.61
CA ALA A 209 14.55 15.38 -0.19
C ALA A 209 14.61 14.85 1.26
N GLY A 210 13.76 15.38 2.13
CA GLY A 210 13.62 14.90 3.50
C GLY A 210 12.99 13.52 3.59
N LEU A 211 11.99 13.21 2.74
CA LEU A 211 11.42 11.87 2.62
C LEU A 211 12.44 10.85 2.12
N ASP A 212 13.20 11.19 1.07
CA ASP A 212 14.28 10.35 0.56
C ASP A 212 15.30 10.08 1.67
N ALA A 213 15.71 11.14 2.39
CA ALA A 213 16.64 11.01 3.50
C ALA A 213 16.09 10.19 4.67
N SER A 214 14.77 10.23 4.94
CA SER A 214 14.17 9.42 6.01
C SER A 214 14.17 7.93 5.67
N ALA A 215 13.86 7.55 4.43
CA ALA A 215 13.91 6.16 4.00
C ALA A 215 15.32 5.54 4.07
N GLN A 216 16.37 6.34 3.93
CA GLN A 216 17.75 5.84 4.06
C GLN A 216 18.17 5.56 5.52
N GLN A 217 17.37 5.97 6.52
CA GLN A 217 17.69 5.73 7.92
C GLN A 217 17.38 4.30 8.32
N ASP A 218 18.37 3.58 8.88
CA ASP A 218 18.13 2.24 9.40
C ASP A 218 17.41 2.26 10.77
N VAL A 219 16.15 2.68 10.76
CA VAL A 219 15.32 2.81 11.96
C VAL A 219 15.09 1.46 12.65
N CYS A 220 15.05 0.37 11.90
CA CYS A 220 14.92 -0.98 12.43
C CYS A 220 16.13 -1.33 13.33
N LYS A 221 17.34 -1.01 12.88
CA LYS A 221 18.55 -1.15 13.69
C LYS A 221 18.63 -0.14 14.83
N ALA A 222 18.17 1.09 14.63
CA ALA A 222 18.16 2.09 15.69
C ALA A 222 17.21 1.70 16.83
N TYR A 223 16.04 1.16 16.50
CA TYR A 223 15.00 0.78 17.46
C TYR A 223 15.39 -0.46 18.29
N PHE A 224 15.93 -1.50 17.65
CA PHE A 224 16.28 -2.76 18.33
C PHE A 224 17.77 -2.88 18.72
N GLY A 225 18.60 -1.92 18.30
CA GLY A 225 20.06 -2.01 18.40
C GLY A 225 20.69 -2.97 17.39
N THR A 226 22.02 -3.11 17.44
CA THR A 226 22.71 -4.17 16.70
C THR A 226 22.37 -5.52 17.33
N GLN A 227 21.68 -6.40 16.61
CA GLN A 227 21.50 -7.77 17.07
C GLN A 227 22.88 -8.41 17.30
N ARG A 228 23.24 -8.65 18.56
CA ARG A 228 24.31 -9.61 18.86
C ARG A 228 23.78 -10.96 18.42
N ARG A 229 24.37 -11.56 17.38
CA ARG A 229 24.17 -12.98 17.05
C ARG A 229 24.46 -13.77 18.32
N THR A 230 23.43 -14.18 19.04
CA THR A 230 23.55 -15.25 20.03
C THR A 230 23.84 -16.50 19.23
N LYS A 231 25.10 -16.94 19.25
CA LYS A 231 25.46 -18.28 18.80
C LYS A 231 24.57 -19.25 19.60
N ARG A 232 23.62 -19.89 18.93
CA ARG A 232 23.00 -21.10 19.46
C ARG A 232 24.12 -22.12 19.59
N TRP A 233 24.37 -22.55 20.82
CA TRP A 233 25.24 -23.67 21.15
C TRP A 233 24.54 -24.98 20.77
#